data_AF-A0A3C1CM18-F1
#
_entry.id   AF-A0A3C1CM18-F1
#
_cell.length_a   1.000
_cell.length_b   1.000
_cell.length_c   1.000
_cell.angle_alpha   90.00
_cell.angle_beta   90.00
_cell.angle_gamma   90.00
#
_symmetry.space_group_name_H-M   'P 1'
#
loop_
_entity.id
_entity.type
_entity.pdbx_description
1 polymer ?
#
loop_
_entity_poly.entity_id
_entity_poly.type
_entity_poly.pdbx_seq_one_letter_code
_entity_poly.pdbx_strand_id
1 'polypeptide(L)'
;MRSGLLAAGAVAGGGLLGACGSSSPATVLEGGRYRWPVPVTRRKPGSLPFSDRPAGTDTMPEIDHFVVLMMENHSYDNYLGMLGRGDGFTLGAGGVPTNWNPTADGARQLAFPMPNDCQQGGSPSQEWAACHAQFAGGTNMGFVTSPSGPVSMGYWDGAQLPFYYSLASTFPLADRWFSSLLGQTFPNRRFLTAATSAGMVNDVVAQAIAKPPNGTIMDRLDQHRISWRNYFHTGSLPTIDVWFDDHAAHEGKVVSVDQFFSDASAGTLPGFSIVDPDFSSGSEEDPQNIAMGQSFASQVVSAVMQGPAWPKTLLIWTYDEHGGYYD
;
A
#
# COMPACT_ATOMS: atom_id res chain seq x y z
N MET A 1 20.08 -17.52 53.09
CA MET A 1 19.58 -16.27 53.71
C MET A 1 20.67 -15.21 53.63
N ARG A 2 20.34 -14.09 52.96
CA ARG A 2 20.77 -12.70 53.21
C ARG A 2 22.27 -12.41 53.36
N SER A 3 22.84 -11.68 52.40
CA SER A 3 23.07 -10.22 52.48
C SER A 3 24.16 -9.77 51.52
N GLY A 4 23.90 -8.76 50.70
CA GLY A 4 24.90 -8.09 49.85
C GLY A 4 24.32 -6.82 49.24
N LEU A 5 24.85 -5.68 49.68
CA LEU A 5 24.35 -4.31 49.54
C LEU A 5 24.06 -3.84 48.10
N LEU A 6 22.96 -3.11 47.95
CA LEU A 6 22.73 -2.14 46.88
C LEU A 6 23.51 -0.86 47.17
N ALA A 7 24.40 -0.47 46.26
CA ALA A 7 24.98 0.88 46.20
C ALA A 7 24.36 1.61 45.01
N ALA A 8 23.57 2.64 45.30
CA ALA A 8 23.08 3.60 44.32
C ALA A 8 24.21 4.57 43.96
N GLY A 9 24.58 4.61 42.68
CA GLY A 9 25.49 5.61 42.12
C GLY A 9 24.74 6.39 41.04
N ALA A 10 24.32 7.61 41.37
CA ALA A 10 23.82 8.58 40.41
C ALA A 10 25.01 9.21 39.68
N VAL A 11 25.00 9.21 38.35
CA VAL A 11 25.82 10.10 37.53
C VAL A 11 24.92 10.75 36.49
N ALA A 12 24.77 12.06 36.63
CA ALA A 12 24.14 12.93 35.67
C ALA A 12 25.02 13.06 34.42
N GLY A 13 24.43 12.86 33.24
CA GLY A 13 25.04 13.15 31.95
C GLY A 13 23.98 13.77 31.05
N GLY A 14 23.95 15.10 31.00
CA GLY A 14 23.13 15.86 30.06
C GLY A 14 23.70 15.73 28.65
N GLY A 15 22.87 15.28 27.72
CA GLY A 15 23.13 15.27 26.28
C GLY A 15 21.92 15.83 25.56
N LEU A 16 22.11 16.94 24.87
CA LEU A 16 21.10 17.73 24.18
C LEU A 16 20.41 16.92 23.06
N LEU A 17 19.11 16.68 23.19
CA LEU A 17 18.25 16.33 22.07
C LEU A 17 17.88 17.63 21.34
N GLY A 18 18.42 17.81 20.14
CA GLY A 18 18.05 18.88 19.23
C GLY A 18 16.60 18.72 18.79
N ALA A 19 15.73 19.57 19.31
CA ALA A 19 14.35 19.70 18.86
C ALA A 19 14.31 20.45 17.52
N CYS A 20 14.06 19.75 16.41
CA CYS A 20 13.53 20.38 15.20
C CYS A 20 12.00 20.44 15.35
N GLY A 21 11.54 21.41 16.13
CA GLY A 21 10.12 21.74 16.23
C GLY A 21 9.71 22.59 15.02
N SER A 22 8.95 22.01 14.08
CA SER A 22 8.02 22.78 13.28
C SER A 22 6.72 22.90 14.07
N SER A 23 6.47 24.08 14.61
CA SER A 23 5.21 24.40 15.28
C SER A 23 4.08 24.43 14.26
N SER A 24 3.35 23.33 14.12
CA SER A 24 1.99 23.35 13.57
C SER A 24 1.03 23.78 14.68
N PRO A 25 0.08 24.71 14.43
CA PRO A 25 -0.87 25.10 15.45
C PRO A 25 -1.90 23.96 15.59
N ALA A 26 -1.68 23.08 16.56
CA ALA A 26 -2.71 22.15 17.02
C ALA A 26 -3.75 22.95 17.80
N THR A 27 -4.82 23.38 17.12
CA THR A 27 -6.02 23.89 17.79
C THR A 27 -6.85 22.69 18.21
N VAL A 28 -6.89 22.42 19.52
CA VAL A 28 -7.84 21.47 20.11
C VAL A 28 -9.25 22.06 19.98
N LEU A 29 -10.18 21.30 19.41
CA LEU A 29 -11.61 21.57 19.49
C LEU A 29 -12.32 20.32 20.03
N GLU A 30 -13.11 20.50 21.09
CA GLU A 30 -14.05 19.49 21.59
C GLU A 30 -14.97 19.00 20.45
N GLY A 31 -15.11 17.68 20.30
CA GLY A 31 -16.06 17.08 19.36
C GLY A 31 -15.49 16.24 18.21
N GLY A 32 -14.19 15.89 18.23
CA GLY A 32 -13.68 14.76 17.44
C GLY A 32 -13.68 14.89 15.91
N ARG A 33 -13.74 16.10 15.35
CA ARG A 33 -13.57 16.33 13.91
C ARG A 33 -12.37 17.23 13.64
N TYR A 34 -11.32 16.67 13.04
CA TYR A 34 -10.21 17.45 12.50
C TYR A 34 -10.72 18.30 11.33
N ARG A 35 -10.74 19.62 11.51
CA ARG A 35 -11.08 20.57 10.44
C ARG A 35 -9.78 21.20 9.96
N TRP A 36 -9.32 20.81 8.77
CA TRP A 36 -8.17 21.44 8.12
C TRP A 36 -8.45 22.94 7.90
N PRO A 37 -7.57 23.88 8.31
CA PRO A 37 -7.87 25.30 8.28
C PRO A 37 -7.91 25.94 6.88
N VAL A 38 -7.62 25.19 5.81
CA VAL A 38 -7.46 25.73 4.47
C VAL A 38 -8.50 25.08 3.54
N PRO A 39 -9.31 25.86 2.81
CA PRO A 39 -10.09 25.31 1.71
C PRO A 39 -9.12 24.62 0.75
N VAL A 40 -9.26 23.31 0.56
CA VAL A 40 -8.45 22.60 -0.44
C VAL A 40 -8.93 23.10 -1.80
N THR A 41 -8.30 24.16 -2.31
CA THR A 41 -8.38 24.49 -3.74
C THR A 41 -7.87 23.27 -4.48
N ARG A 42 -8.79 22.51 -5.09
CA ARG A 42 -8.43 21.35 -5.91
C ARG A 42 -7.44 21.82 -6.96
N ARG A 43 -6.23 21.25 -6.90
CA ARG A 43 -5.19 21.47 -7.90
C ARG A 43 -5.73 21.08 -9.27
N LYS A 44 -5.43 21.88 -10.30
CA LYS A 44 -5.78 21.52 -11.67
C LYS A 44 -4.90 20.34 -12.10
N PRO A 45 -5.40 19.41 -12.94
CA PRO A 45 -4.55 18.41 -13.57
C PRO A 45 -3.30 19.05 -14.19
N GLY A 46 -2.13 18.46 -13.94
CA GLY A 46 -0.83 18.95 -14.40
C GLY A 46 -0.21 20.10 -13.59
N SER A 47 -0.87 20.61 -12.53
CA SER A 47 -0.21 21.59 -11.66
C SER A 47 0.86 20.93 -10.79
N LEU A 48 2.02 21.59 -10.66
CA LEU A 48 3.10 21.11 -9.80
C LEU A 48 2.67 21.10 -8.32
N PRO A 49 3.15 20.13 -7.52
CA PRO A 49 2.90 20.12 -6.09
C PRO A 49 3.44 21.35 -5.35
N PHE A 50 4.48 21.97 -5.91
CA PHE A 50 5.09 23.21 -5.45
C PHE A 50 5.18 24.16 -6.65
N SER A 51 4.07 24.84 -6.94
CA SER A 51 3.96 25.71 -8.14
C SER A 51 4.88 26.93 -8.11
N ASP A 52 5.43 27.25 -6.95
CA ASP A 52 6.43 28.28 -6.70
C ASP A 52 7.87 27.83 -7.00
N ARG A 53 8.08 26.55 -7.33
CA ARG A 53 9.40 25.96 -7.61
C ARG A 53 9.50 25.44 -9.04
N PRO A 54 10.69 25.51 -9.67
CA PRO A 54 10.93 24.84 -10.94
C PRO A 54 10.63 23.33 -10.86
N ALA A 55 10.11 22.75 -11.95
CA ALA A 55 9.97 21.31 -12.07
C ALA A 55 11.34 20.61 -11.90
N GLY A 56 11.38 19.51 -11.16
CA GLY A 56 12.62 18.80 -10.84
C GLY A 56 13.41 19.40 -9.68
N THR A 57 12.91 20.43 -8.99
CA THR A 57 13.50 20.88 -7.72
C THR A 57 13.43 19.74 -6.72
N ASP A 58 14.59 19.34 -6.19
CA ASP A 58 14.66 18.36 -5.12
C ASP A 58 14.00 18.91 -3.86
N THR A 59 12.93 18.24 -3.41
CA THR A 59 12.17 18.59 -2.23
C THR A 59 12.34 17.59 -1.09
N MET A 60 13.14 16.54 -1.30
CA MET A 60 13.41 15.47 -0.33
C MET A 60 14.88 15.04 -0.42
N PRO A 61 15.84 15.98 -0.23
CA PRO A 61 17.28 15.70 -0.41
C PRO A 61 17.85 14.67 0.57
N GLU A 62 17.09 14.28 1.59
CA GLU A 62 17.45 13.23 2.54
C GLU A 62 17.20 11.82 1.98
N ILE A 63 16.44 11.67 0.89
CA ILE A 63 16.05 10.39 0.30
C ILE A 63 16.77 10.17 -1.03
N ASP A 64 17.63 9.15 -1.06
CA ASP A 64 18.35 8.74 -2.26
C ASP A 64 17.64 7.57 -2.98
N HIS A 65 16.83 6.79 -2.25
CA HIS A 65 16.20 5.57 -2.76
C HIS A 65 14.70 5.53 -2.48
N PHE A 66 13.90 5.28 -3.51
CA PHE A 66 12.48 4.93 -3.40
C PHE A 66 12.30 3.44 -3.66
N VAL A 67 11.62 2.75 -2.75
CA VAL A 67 11.24 1.33 -2.91
C VAL A 67 9.73 1.22 -2.84
N VAL A 68 9.10 0.74 -3.90
CA VAL A 68 7.66 0.50 -3.97
C VAL A 68 7.42 -1.00 -3.94
N LEU A 69 6.72 -1.45 -2.90
CA LEU A 69 6.15 -2.79 -2.78
C LEU A 69 4.63 -2.67 -2.90
N MET A 70 4.10 -3.11 -4.04
CA MET A 70 2.66 -3.16 -4.29
C MET A 70 2.18 -4.60 -4.22
N MET A 71 1.35 -4.89 -3.22
CA MET A 71 0.69 -6.18 -3.02
C MET A 71 -0.69 -6.18 -3.68
N GLU A 72 -1.41 -7.29 -3.55
CA GLU A 72 -2.72 -7.64 -4.11
C GLU A 72 -3.56 -8.26 -2.99
N ASN A 73 -4.86 -8.44 -2.97
CA ASN A 73 -5.97 -7.62 -3.45
C ASN A 73 -6.80 -7.34 -2.17
N HIS A 74 -6.48 -6.29 -1.39
CA HIS A 74 -7.01 -6.12 -0.02
C HIS A 74 -7.37 -4.67 0.33
N SER A 75 -8.57 -4.48 0.88
CA SER A 75 -9.04 -3.19 1.40
C SER A 75 -8.39 -2.80 2.73
N TYR A 76 -8.46 -1.52 3.10
CA TYR A 76 -7.95 -1.06 4.38
C TYR A 76 -8.68 -1.74 5.55
N ASP A 77 -10.02 -1.76 5.54
CA ASP A 77 -10.78 -2.39 6.62
C ASP A 77 -10.56 -3.90 6.72
N ASN A 78 -10.30 -4.58 5.61
CA ASN A 78 -10.01 -6.01 5.60
C ASN A 78 -8.73 -6.38 6.36
N TYR A 79 -7.69 -5.56 6.29
CA TYR A 79 -6.39 -5.83 6.95
C TYR A 79 -6.16 -5.00 8.20
N LEU A 80 -6.48 -3.71 8.16
CA LEU A 80 -6.16 -2.74 9.20
C LEU A 80 -7.40 -2.14 9.88
N GLY A 81 -8.61 -2.62 9.57
CA GLY A 81 -9.85 -2.13 10.19
C GLY A 81 -9.86 -2.30 11.71
N MET A 82 -9.16 -3.31 12.24
CA MET A 82 -9.03 -3.57 13.69
C MET A 82 -7.82 -2.88 14.34
N LEU A 83 -7.04 -2.07 13.61
CA LEU A 83 -5.80 -1.45 14.12
C LEU A 83 -6.03 -0.50 15.31
N GLY A 84 -7.25 0.05 15.44
CA GLY A 84 -7.57 1.07 16.45
C GLY A 84 -6.93 2.43 16.16
N ARG A 85 -6.45 2.63 14.93
CA ARG A 85 -5.88 3.88 14.39
C ARG A 85 -6.42 4.10 12.97
N GLY A 86 -6.71 5.36 12.65
CA GLY A 86 -7.23 5.77 11.34
C GLY A 86 -8.73 5.52 11.18
N ASP A 87 -9.19 5.49 9.93
CA ASP A 87 -10.61 5.41 9.53
C ASP A 87 -11.18 3.98 9.53
N GLY A 88 -10.58 3.05 10.29
CA GLY A 88 -10.98 1.65 10.32
C GLY A 88 -12.38 1.37 10.91
N PHE A 89 -12.68 0.09 11.14
CA PHE A 89 -13.97 -0.36 11.66
C PHE A 89 -14.50 0.44 12.86
N THR A 90 -15.82 0.66 12.86
CA THR A 90 -16.53 1.19 14.02
C THR A 90 -16.74 0.06 15.03
N LEU A 91 -16.01 0.11 16.13
CA LEU A 91 -16.06 -0.90 17.18
C LEU A 91 -17.15 -0.61 18.22
N GLY A 92 -17.97 -1.64 18.48
CA GLY A 92 -18.99 -1.63 19.52
C GLY A 92 -18.50 -2.16 20.86
N ALA A 93 -19.45 -2.60 21.69
CA ALA A 93 -19.15 -3.22 22.97
C ALA A 93 -18.25 -4.47 22.78
N GLY A 94 -17.21 -4.59 23.61
CA GLY A 94 -16.26 -5.71 23.53
C GLY A 94 -15.27 -5.61 22.36
N GLY A 95 -15.19 -4.48 21.65
CA GLY A 95 -14.25 -4.29 20.54
C GLY A 95 -14.67 -5.00 19.25
N VAL A 96 -15.95 -5.35 19.11
CA VAL A 96 -16.46 -6.05 17.93
C VAL A 96 -16.91 -5.04 16.86
N PRO A 97 -16.53 -5.20 15.58
CA PRO A 97 -17.03 -4.36 14.50
C PRO A 97 -18.56 -4.33 14.40
N THR A 98 -19.10 -3.15 14.13
CA THR A 98 -20.53 -2.92 13.93
C THR A 98 -20.92 -2.66 12.47
N ASN A 99 -19.92 -2.55 11.60
CA ASN A 99 -20.07 -2.42 10.15
C ASN A 99 -20.84 -3.62 9.59
N TRP A 100 -21.74 -3.35 8.63
CA TRP A 100 -22.61 -4.37 8.06
C TRP A 100 -22.98 -4.05 6.61
N ASN A 101 -23.36 -5.07 5.86
CA ASN A 101 -23.97 -4.96 4.53
C ASN A 101 -25.27 -5.78 4.48
N PRO A 102 -26.25 -5.40 3.63
CA PRO A 102 -27.50 -6.14 3.50
C PRO A 102 -27.26 -7.46 2.76
N THR A 103 -27.96 -8.51 3.17
CA THR A 103 -28.10 -9.73 2.38
C THR A 103 -29.25 -9.58 1.37
N ALA A 104 -29.36 -10.50 0.41
CA ALA A 104 -30.41 -10.45 -0.62
C ALA A 104 -31.84 -10.49 -0.06
N ASP A 105 -32.05 -11.09 1.12
CA ASP A 105 -33.33 -11.14 1.84
C ASP A 105 -33.52 -9.99 2.84
N GLY A 106 -32.59 -9.03 2.89
CA GLY A 106 -32.67 -7.83 3.74
C GLY A 106 -32.18 -8.02 5.18
N ALA A 107 -31.62 -9.19 5.52
CA ALA A 107 -30.90 -9.36 6.78
C ALA A 107 -29.57 -8.60 6.76
N ARG A 108 -28.87 -8.57 7.91
CA ARG A 108 -27.57 -7.92 8.05
C ARG A 108 -26.45 -8.94 8.11
N GLN A 109 -25.49 -8.81 7.21
CA GLN A 109 -24.18 -9.45 7.32
C GLN A 109 -23.23 -8.47 8.01
N LEU A 110 -22.84 -8.77 9.25
CA LEU A 110 -21.82 -8.01 9.97
C LEU A 110 -20.42 -8.33 9.42
N ALA A 111 -19.49 -7.39 9.59
CA ALA A 111 -18.07 -7.68 9.49
C ALA A 111 -17.68 -8.80 10.47
N PHE A 112 -16.85 -9.73 10.06
CA PHE A 112 -16.48 -10.90 10.87
C PHE A 112 -14.99 -11.27 10.72
N PRO A 113 -14.35 -11.79 11.78
CA PRO A 113 -12.98 -12.24 11.69
C PRO A 113 -12.90 -13.50 10.82
N MET A 114 -11.94 -13.53 9.90
CA MET A 114 -11.66 -14.70 9.09
C MET A 114 -11.13 -15.83 9.97
N PRO A 115 -11.61 -17.07 9.78
CA PRO A 115 -11.30 -18.18 10.69
C PRO A 115 -9.86 -18.70 10.56
N ASN A 116 -9.17 -18.36 9.47
CA ASN A 116 -7.80 -18.75 9.16
C ASN A 116 -7.24 -17.85 8.04
N ASP A 117 -6.02 -18.14 7.60
CA ASP A 117 -5.27 -17.32 6.63
C ASP A 117 -5.54 -17.71 5.16
N CYS A 118 -6.43 -18.67 4.92
CA CYS A 118 -6.76 -19.15 3.58
C CYS A 118 -7.97 -18.40 3.01
N GLN A 119 -7.81 -17.87 1.80
CA GLN A 119 -8.86 -17.16 1.08
C GLN A 119 -9.77 -18.11 0.29
N GLN A 120 -10.99 -17.66 0.00
CA GLN A 120 -11.87 -18.38 -0.92
C GLN A 120 -11.43 -18.12 -2.36
N GLY A 121 -11.61 -19.07 -3.27
CA GLY A 121 -11.26 -18.86 -4.68
C GLY A 121 -12.42 -18.26 -5.46
N GLY A 122 -12.14 -17.18 -6.20
CA GLY A 122 -13.12 -16.50 -7.05
C GLY A 122 -14.15 -15.68 -6.27
N SER A 123 -13.89 -15.39 -5.00
CA SER A 123 -14.71 -14.53 -4.14
C SER A 123 -13.86 -14.04 -2.96
N PRO A 124 -13.88 -12.73 -2.62
CA PRO A 124 -14.67 -11.66 -3.24
C PRO A 124 -14.25 -11.32 -4.69
N SER A 125 -14.92 -10.35 -5.33
CA SER A 125 -14.67 -9.98 -6.73
C SER A 125 -14.24 -8.53 -6.88
N GLN A 126 -13.14 -8.33 -7.59
CA GLN A 126 -12.49 -7.08 -8.00
C GLN A 126 -12.88 -6.61 -9.41
N GLU A 127 -13.78 -7.34 -10.08
CA GLU A 127 -14.25 -7.00 -11.42
C GLU A 127 -14.94 -5.63 -11.45
N TRP A 128 -14.72 -4.84 -12.51
CA TRP A 128 -15.25 -3.48 -12.64
C TRP A 128 -16.73 -3.35 -12.25
N ALA A 129 -17.58 -4.25 -12.77
CA ALA A 129 -19.01 -4.23 -12.48
C ALA A 129 -19.34 -4.58 -11.02
N ALA A 130 -18.59 -5.51 -10.42
CA ALA A 130 -18.73 -5.86 -9.02
C ALA A 130 -18.35 -4.68 -8.13
N CYS A 131 -17.21 -4.04 -8.39
CA CYS A 131 -16.73 -2.88 -7.65
C CYS A 131 -17.72 -1.71 -7.65
N HIS A 132 -18.36 -1.44 -8.78
CA HIS A 132 -19.39 -0.40 -8.87
C HIS A 132 -20.69 -0.78 -8.16
N ALA A 133 -21.05 -2.07 -8.16
CA ALA A 133 -22.18 -2.57 -7.38
C ALA A 133 -21.89 -2.45 -5.86
N GLN A 134 -20.69 -2.82 -5.41
CA GLN A 134 -20.23 -2.73 -4.03
C GLN A 134 -20.31 -1.28 -3.49
N PHE A 135 -19.76 -0.34 -4.27
CA PHE A 135 -19.76 1.09 -3.95
C PHE A 135 -21.17 1.66 -3.79
N ALA A 136 -22.15 1.13 -4.54
CA ALA A 136 -23.58 1.44 -4.39
C ALA A 136 -23.87 2.96 -4.36
N GLY A 137 -23.22 3.74 -5.25
CA GLY A 137 -23.39 5.19 -5.30
C GLY A 137 -22.81 5.94 -4.09
N GLY A 138 -21.84 5.35 -3.40
CA GLY A 138 -21.15 5.92 -2.25
C GLY A 138 -21.74 5.52 -0.90
N THR A 139 -22.72 4.61 -0.86
CA THR A 139 -23.22 4.09 0.40
C THR A 139 -22.40 2.92 0.92
N ASN A 140 -21.59 2.26 0.08
CA ASN A 140 -20.83 1.04 0.41
C ASN A 140 -21.71 -0.09 0.97
N MET A 141 -22.96 -0.18 0.49
CA MET A 141 -23.96 -1.16 0.93
C MET A 141 -24.26 -2.24 -0.11
N GLY A 142 -23.40 -2.41 -1.10
CA GLY A 142 -23.59 -3.39 -2.17
C GLY A 142 -22.69 -4.62 -2.08
N PHE A 143 -21.74 -4.68 -1.14
CA PHE A 143 -20.70 -5.70 -1.09
C PHE A 143 -21.24 -7.12 -1.05
N VAL A 144 -22.15 -7.39 -0.12
CA VAL A 144 -22.71 -8.73 0.09
C VAL A 144 -23.71 -9.14 -1.00
N THR A 145 -24.39 -8.17 -1.63
CA THR A 145 -25.31 -8.41 -2.74
C THR A 145 -24.63 -8.45 -4.11
N SER A 146 -23.35 -8.07 -4.19
CA SER A 146 -22.52 -8.16 -5.39
C SER A 146 -21.98 -9.59 -5.57
N PRO A 147 -21.28 -9.89 -6.68
CA PRO A 147 -20.56 -11.14 -6.84
C PRO A 147 -19.57 -11.47 -5.72
N SER A 148 -19.16 -10.49 -4.90
CA SER A 148 -18.29 -10.75 -3.74
C SER A 148 -18.94 -11.55 -2.63
N GLY A 149 -20.27 -11.52 -2.50
CA GLY A 149 -21.00 -12.27 -1.48
C GLY A 149 -20.63 -11.93 -0.03
N PRO A 150 -21.07 -12.75 0.95
CA PRO A 150 -20.81 -12.50 2.37
C PRO A 150 -19.34 -12.41 2.76
N VAL A 151 -18.44 -13.12 2.04
CA VAL A 151 -17.00 -13.15 2.35
C VAL A 151 -16.32 -11.78 2.24
N SER A 152 -16.88 -10.86 1.45
CA SER A 152 -16.45 -9.45 1.39
C SER A 152 -16.40 -8.75 2.75
N MET A 153 -17.22 -9.19 3.72
CA MET A 153 -17.25 -8.63 5.07
C MET A 153 -16.24 -9.28 6.03
N GLY A 154 -15.44 -10.24 5.54
CA GLY A 154 -14.37 -10.86 6.31
C GLY A 154 -13.20 -9.90 6.53
N TYR A 155 -12.54 -9.98 7.69
CA TYR A 155 -11.32 -9.24 7.99
C TYR A 155 -10.31 -10.11 8.75
N TRP A 156 -9.04 -9.75 8.65
CA TRP A 156 -7.95 -10.29 9.47
C TRP A 156 -7.47 -9.25 10.46
N ASP A 157 -7.05 -9.70 11.64
CA ASP A 157 -6.54 -8.82 12.70
C ASP A 157 -5.07 -9.06 13.00
N GLY A 158 -4.53 -8.33 13.98
CA GLY A 158 -3.12 -8.40 14.35
C GLY A 158 -2.65 -9.76 14.89
N ALA A 159 -3.55 -10.69 15.20
CA ALA A 159 -3.16 -12.05 15.53
C ALA A 159 -2.72 -12.84 14.29
N GLN A 160 -3.32 -12.56 13.13
CA GLN A 160 -3.03 -13.22 11.84
C GLN A 160 -2.09 -12.39 10.97
N LEU A 161 -2.14 -11.06 11.11
CA LEU A 161 -1.31 -10.11 10.38
C LEU A 161 -0.32 -9.34 11.31
N PRO A 162 0.46 -10.02 12.18
CA PRO A 162 1.28 -9.32 13.18
C PRO A 162 2.35 -8.41 12.57
N PHE A 163 2.90 -8.75 11.41
CA PHE A 163 3.91 -7.92 10.75
C PHE A 163 3.30 -6.63 10.22
N TYR A 164 2.17 -6.70 9.52
CA TYR A 164 1.48 -5.51 9.00
C TYR A 164 0.99 -4.60 10.13
N TYR A 165 0.43 -5.16 11.20
CA TYR A 165 0.03 -4.37 12.38
C TYR A 165 1.24 -3.69 13.05
N SER A 166 2.38 -4.37 13.10
CA SER A 166 3.63 -3.78 13.60
C SER A 166 4.10 -2.61 12.74
N LEU A 167 4.07 -2.74 11.41
CA LEU A 167 4.42 -1.65 10.50
C LEU A 167 3.48 -0.46 10.65
N ALA A 168 2.17 -0.70 10.58
CA ALA A 168 1.15 0.35 10.65
C ALA A 168 1.11 1.06 12.02
N SER A 169 1.53 0.38 13.09
CA SER A 169 1.66 0.97 14.43
C SER A 169 2.94 1.81 14.59
N THR A 170 3.97 1.55 13.79
CA THR A 170 5.31 2.16 13.94
C THR A 170 5.53 3.33 12.99
N PHE A 171 5.06 3.21 11.74
CA PHE A 171 5.36 4.14 10.66
C PHE A 171 4.17 5.04 10.31
N PRO A 172 4.37 6.07 9.47
CA PRO A 172 3.27 6.82 8.89
C PRO A 172 2.31 5.90 8.13
N LEU A 173 1.02 6.12 8.32
CA LEU A 173 -0.05 5.36 7.68
C LEU A 173 -0.94 6.35 6.93
N ALA A 174 -1.22 6.07 5.66
CA ALA A 174 -2.19 6.80 4.87
C ALA A 174 -3.54 6.07 4.93
N ASP A 175 -4.40 6.50 5.85
CA ASP A 175 -5.73 5.92 6.13
C ASP A 175 -6.85 6.48 5.21
N ARG A 176 -6.48 7.29 4.23
CA ARG A 176 -7.36 7.80 3.16
C ARG A 176 -6.67 7.72 1.80
N TRP A 177 -6.06 6.57 1.53
CA TRP A 177 -5.40 6.23 0.28
C TRP A 177 -6.32 5.33 -0.55
N PHE A 178 -6.61 5.74 -1.79
CA PHE A 178 -7.55 5.04 -2.66
C PHE A 178 -6.84 4.56 -3.91
N SER A 179 -7.23 3.39 -4.41
CA SER A 179 -6.87 2.98 -5.77
C SER A 179 -7.34 4.05 -6.76
N SER A 180 -6.58 4.24 -7.85
CA SER A 180 -6.87 5.30 -8.81
C SER A 180 -8.14 5.02 -9.62
N LEU A 181 -8.45 3.73 -9.77
CA LEU A 181 -9.62 3.22 -10.46
C LEU A 181 -10.33 2.19 -9.59
N LEU A 182 -11.64 2.36 -9.44
CA LEU A 182 -12.51 1.39 -8.76
C LEU A 182 -12.70 0.16 -9.66
N GLY A 183 -11.82 -0.83 -9.52
CA GLY A 183 -11.76 -2.00 -10.38
C GLY A 183 -10.39 -2.69 -10.26
N GLN A 184 -10.05 -3.44 -11.30
CA GLN A 184 -9.02 -4.47 -11.28
C GLN A 184 -7.56 -3.97 -11.19
N THR A 185 -6.65 -4.94 -11.03
CA THR A 185 -5.20 -4.82 -10.84
C THR A 185 -4.48 -4.03 -11.94
N PHE A 186 -4.51 -4.47 -13.21
CA PHE A 186 -3.68 -3.87 -14.26
C PHE A 186 -4.03 -2.42 -14.54
N PRO A 187 -5.30 -1.97 -14.57
CA PRO A 187 -5.61 -0.55 -14.60
C PRO A 187 -4.92 0.25 -13.48
N ASN A 188 -4.90 -0.26 -12.25
CA ASN A 188 -4.29 0.43 -11.12
C ASN A 188 -2.75 0.41 -11.14
N ARG A 189 -2.12 -0.69 -11.58
CA ARG A 189 -0.67 -0.72 -11.85
C ARG A 189 -0.24 0.19 -13.01
N ARG A 190 -1.11 0.39 -14.00
CA ARG A 190 -0.93 1.42 -15.04
C ARG A 190 -1.00 2.83 -14.46
N PHE A 191 -1.88 3.08 -13.50
CA PHE A 191 -1.89 4.34 -12.75
C PHE A 191 -0.61 4.55 -11.94
N LEU A 192 -0.07 3.50 -11.28
CA LEU A 192 1.22 3.58 -10.59
C LEU A 192 2.34 4.05 -11.53
N THR A 193 2.40 3.49 -12.74
CA THR A 193 3.51 3.71 -13.68
C THR A 193 3.32 4.91 -14.60
N ALA A 194 2.10 5.34 -14.89
CA ALA A 194 1.85 6.40 -15.88
C ALA A 194 0.71 7.38 -15.52
N ALA A 195 0.14 7.28 -14.32
CA ALA A 195 -0.99 8.10 -13.86
C ALA A 195 -2.24 8.04 -14.78
N THR A 196 -2.39 6.96 -15.54
CA THR A 196 -3.56 6.67 -16.40
C THR A 196 -3.64 5.18 -16.69
N SER A 197 -4.85 4.63 -16.82
CA SER A 197 -5.07 3.27 -17.34
C SER A 197 -5.26 3.23 -18.86
N ALA A 198 -5.10 4.37 -19.56
CA ALA A 198 -5.44 4.55 -20.97
C ALA A 198 -6.89 4.14 -21.32
N GLY A 199 -7.81 4.29 -20.34
CA GLY A 199 -9.23 3.94 -20.49
C GLY A 199 -9.54 2.47 -20.22
N MET A 200 -8.54 1.65 -19.86
CA MET A 200 -8.78 0.27 -19.45
C MET A 200 -9.39 0.20 -18.05
N VAL A 201 -10.22 -0.83 -17.89
CA VAL A 201 -10.97 -1.12 -16.66
C VAL A 201 -10.80 -2.57 -16.19
N ASN A 202 -10.05 -3.39 -16.95
CA ASN A 202 -9.87 -4.82 -16.72
C ASN A 202 -8.43 -5.28 -16.99
N ASP A 203 -8.16 -6.55 -16.68
CA ASP A 203 -6.83 -7.17 -16.75
C ASP A 203 -6.50 -7.84 -18.09
N VAL A 204 -7.17 -7.43 -19.17
CA VAL A 204 -6.94 -8.06 -20.47
C VAL A 204 -5.59 -7.61 -21.06
N VAL A 205 -4.55 -8.43 -20.91
CA VAL A 205 -3.19 -8.19 -21.47
C VAL A 205 -3.19 -8.13 -23.00
N ALA A 206 -4.08 -8.90 -23.66
CA ALA A 206 -4.17 -8.95 -25.12
C ALA A 206 -4.57 -7.62 -25.77
N GLN A 207 -5.11 -6.68 -24.99
CA GLN A 207 -5.26 -5.29 -25.40
C GLN A 207 -3.93 -4.57 -25.17
N ALA A 208 -2.88 -4.99 -25.87
CA ALA A 208 -1.60 -4.32 -25.88
C ALA A 208 -1.79 -2.82 -26.21
N ILE A 209 -1.81 -1.97 -25.19
CA ILE A 209 -2.00 -0.55 -25.35
C ILE A 209 -0.63 0.11 -25.40
N ALA A 210 -0.45 0.95 -26.42
CA ALA A 210 0.71 1.82 -26.50
C ALA A 210 0.83 2.68 -25.23
N LYS A 211 2.05 3.00 -24.83
CA LYS A 211 2.29 3.95 -23.74
C LYS A 211 1.48 5.25 -23.95
N PRO A 212 1.02 5.91 -22.88
CA PRO A 212 0.37 7.21 -23.03
C PRO A 212 1.34 8.24 -23.64
N PRO A 213 0.84 9.35 -24.23
CA PRO A 213 1.69 10.31 -24.97
C PRO A 213 2.87 10.90 -24.18
N ASN A 214 2.79 10.91 -22.84
CA ASN A 214 3.83 11.42 -21.96
C ASN A 214 4.79 10.33 -21.42
N GLY A 215 4.66 9.09 -21.89
CA GLY A 215 5.42 7.93 -21.41
C GLY A 215 5.02 7.47 -20.02
N THR A 216 5.77 6.51 -19.49
CA THR A 216 5.71 6.05 -18.09
C THR A 216 6.72 6.81 -17.23
N ILE A 217 6.68 6.61 -15.91
CA ILE A 217 7.71 7.10 -14.99
C ILE A 217 9.09 6.53 -15.35
N MET A 218 9.16 5.31 -15.91
CA MET A 218 10.41 4.67 -16.33
C MET A 218 11.08 5.45 -17.45
N ASP A 219 10.32 5.85 -18.47
CA ASP A 219 10.81 6.70 -19.55
C ASP A 219 11.41 8.02 -19.00
N ARG A 220 10.80 8.58 -17.95
CA ARG A 220 11.30 9.80 -17.29
C ARG A 220 12.57 9.55 -16.49
N LEU A 221 12.64 8.44 -15.75
CA LEU A 221 13.83 8.06 -15.00
C LEU A 221 15.03 7.88 -15.95
N ASP A 222 14.87 7.22 -17.08
CA ASP A 222 15.94 7.09 -18.08
C ASP A 222 16.29 8.42 -18.76
N GLN A 223 15.30 9.24 -19.12
CA GLN A 223 15.55 10.59 -19.66
C GLN A 223 16.43 11.43 -18.73
N HIS A 224 16.25 11.27 -17.42
CA HIS A 224 16.99 12.00 -16.39
C HIS A 224 18.20 11.23 -15.83
N ARG A 225 18.51 10.04 -16.37
CA ARG A 225 19.60 9.16 -15.92
C ARG A 225 19.52 8.78 -14.43
N ILE A 226 18.31 8.64 -13.91
CA ILE A 226 18.06 8.16 -12.56
C ILE A 226 18.07 6.63 -12.63
N SER A 227 18.87 5.98 -11.78
CA SER A 227 18.92 4.52 -11.74
C SER A 227 17.59 3.97 -11.25
N TRP A 228 17.09 2.93 -11.92
CA TRP A 228 15.88 2.25 -11.53
C TRP A 228 15.92 0.78 -11.91
N ARG A 229 15.13 -0.04 -11.20
CA ARG A 229 14.91 -1.46 -11.51
C ARG A 229 13.48 -1.90 -11.18
N ASN A 230 12.95 -2.82 -11.96
CA ASN A 230 11.80 -3.65 -11.57
C ASN A 230 12.34 -5.04 -11.20
N TYR A 231 12.21 -5.38 -9.92
CA TYR A 231 12.57 -6.66 -9.34
C TYR A 231 11.33 -7.56 -9.35
N PHE A 232 11.40 -8.72 -10.00
CA PHE A 232 10.22 -9.60 -10.14
C PHE A 232 10.58 -11.08 -10.00
N HIS A 233 9.57 -11.91 -9.71
CA HIS A 233 9.75 -13.36 -9.71
C HIS A 233 9.82 -13.90 -11.14
N THR A 234 10.85 -14.69 -11.45
CA THR A 234 10.99 -15.24 -12.81
C THR A 234 9.78 -16.12 -13.17
N GLY A 235 9.15 -15.86 -14.32
CA GLY A 235 7.93 -16.56 -14.75
C GLY A 235 6.63 -15.82 -14.39
N SER A 236 6.70 -14.73 -13.63
CA SER A 236 5.62 -13.76 -13.44
C SER A 236 5.70 -12.63 -14.47
N LEU A 237 4.59 -11.90 -14.65
CA LEU A 237 4.57 -10.65 -15.42
C LEU A 237 5.14 -9.51 -14.55
N PRO A 238 6.28 -8.89 -14.92
CA PRO A 238 6.78 -7.70 -14.23
C PRO A 238 5.74 -6.56 -14.28
N THR A 239 5.69 -5.73 -13.23
CA THR A 239 4.74 -4.60 -13.18
C THR A 239 4.85 -3.65 -14.37
N ILE A 240 6.04 -3.43 -14.95
CA ILE A 240 6.15 -2.55 -16.12
C ILE A 240 5.55 -3.15 -17.41
N ASP A 241 5.41 -4.47 -17.48
CA ASP A 241 4.88 -5.19 -18.66
C ASP A 241 3.34 -5.08 -18.80
N VAL A 242 2.68 -4.31 -17.93
CA VAL A 242 1.28 -3.88 -18.13
C VAL A 242 1.12 -2.89 -19.30
N TRP A 243 2.23 -2.33 -19.80
CA TRP A 243 2.34 -1.54 -21.01
C TRP A 243 3.07 -2.34 -22.09
N PHE A 244 2.52 -2.35 -23.31
CA PHE A 244 3.15 -3.08 -24.41
C PHE A 244 4.55 -2.53 -24.72
N ASP A 245 5.51 -3.43 -24.92
CA ASP A 245 6.91 -3.14 -25.24
C ASP A 245 7.66 -2.24 -24.24
N ASP A 246 7.15 -2.01 -23.02
CA ASP A 246 7.85 -1.15 -22.03
C ASP A 246 9.16 -1.78 -21.58
N HIS A 247 9.18 -3.06 -21.20
CA HIS A 247 10.42 -3.75 -20.84
C HIS A 247 11.43 -3.82 -21.98
N ALA A 248 10.98 -4.08 -23.22
CA ALA A 248 11.88 -4.11 -24.38
C ALA A 248 12.58 -2.75 -24.61
N ALA A 249 11.98 -1.64 -24.18
CA ALA A 249 12.59 -0.31 -24.23
C ALA A 249 13.65 -0.07 -23.14
N HIS A 250 13.71 -0.94 -22.12
CA HIS A 250 14.46 -0.74 -20.87
C HIS A 250 15.41 -1.92 -20.58
N GLU A 251 16.28 -2.24 -21.54
CA GLU A 251 17.18 -3.39 -21.47
C GLU A 251 18.00 -3.43 -20.16
N GLY A 252 17.94 -4.56 -19.46
CA GLY A 252 18.69 -4.80 -18.22
C GLY A 252 18.12 -4.12 -16.96
N LYS A 253 16.93 -3.52 -17.02
CA LYS A 253 16.26 -2.86 -15.88
C LYS A 253 15.28 -3.77 -15.15
N VAL A 254 14.81 -4.83 -15.80
CA VAL A 254 13.94 -5.85 -15.22
C VAL A 254 14.80 -7.05 -14.82
N VAL A 255 14.80 -7.39 -13.54
CA VAL A 255 15.73 -8.38 -12.97
C VAL A 255 15.03 -9.27 -11.93
N SER A 256 15.62 -10.42 -11.62
CA SER A 256 15.09 -11.30 -10.56
C SER A 256 14.97 -10.57 -9.22
N VAL A 257 13.92 -10.89 -8.46
CA VAL A 257 13.73 -10.44 -7.08
C VAL A 257 14.89 -10.81 -6.15
N ASP A 258 15.65 -11.87 -6.44
CA ASP A 258 16.87 -12.20 -5.68
C ASP A 258 17.93 -11.10 -5.74
N GLN A 259 17.97 -10.35 -6.86
CA GLN A 259 18.85 -9.21 -7.01
C GLN A 259 18.46 -8.06 -6.07
N PHE A 260 17.18 -7.92 -5.71
CA PHE A 260 16.75 -6.92 -4.74
C PHE A 260 17.41 -7.13 -3.39
N PHE A 261 17.39 -8.37 -2.88
CA PHE A 261 18.01 -8.71 -1.61
C PHE A 261 19.54 -8.53 -1.64
N SER A 262 20.15 -8.83 -2.78
CA SER A 262 21.58 -8.57 -3.01
C SER A 262 21.90 -7.07 -3.00
N ASP A 263 21.11 -6.25 -3.71
CA ASP A 263 21.31 -4.80 -3.78
C ASP A 263 21.03 -4.12 -2.42
N ALA A 264 19.98 -4.55 -1.70
CA ALA A 264 19.63 -4.03 -0.38
C ALA A 264 20.73 -4.29 0.64
N SER A 265 21.25 -5.52 0.70
CA SER A 265 22.33 -5.89 1.62
C SER A 265 23.67 -5.21 1.28
N ALA A 266 23.93 -4.95 0.00
CA ALA A 266 25.12 -4.22 -0.45
C ALA A 266 25.01 -2.69 -0.30
N GLY A 267 23.81 -2.15 -0.02
CA GLY A 267 23.58 -0.71 0.01
C GLY A 267 23.64 -0.06 -1.38
N THR A 268 23.35 -0.84 -2.43
CA THR A 268 23.42 -0.43 -3.84
C THR A 268 22.05 -0.40 -4.50
N LEU A 269 20.99 -0.19 -3.73
CA LEU A 269 19.65 0.01 -4.29
C LEU A 269 19.67 1.14 -5.33
N PRO A 270 18.92 1.04 -6.43
CA PRO A 270 18.78 2.12 -7.39
C PRO A 270 18.00 3.29 -6.78
N GLY A 271 17.97 4.43 -7.48
CA GLY A 271 17.16 5.58 -7.06
C GLY A 271 15.67 5.28 -7.00
N PHE A 272 15.18 4.37 -7.86
CA PHE A 272 13.79 3.90 -7.85
C PHE A 272 13.69 2.39 -8.03
N SER A 273 13.00 1.70 -7.13
CA SER A 273 12.82 0.24 -7.15
C SER A 273 11.33 -0.09 -7.13
N ILE A 274 10.88 -0.93 -8.06
CA ILE A 274 9.61 -1.66 -7.93
C ILE A 274 9.94 -3.09 -7.53
N VAL A 275 9.33 -3.58 -6.47
CA VAL A 275 9.49 -4.94 -5.98
C VAL A 275 8.17 -5.67 -6.12
N ASP A 276 8.11 -6.59 -7.07
CA ASP A 276 6.94 -7.41 -7.33
C ASP A 276 6.97 -8.66 -6.43
N PRO A 277 5.83 -9.04 -5.81
CA PRO A 277 5.69 -10.35 -5.19
C PRO A 277 5.68 -11.46 -6.24
N ASP A 278 5.76 -12.70 -5.76
CA ASP A 278 5.40 -13.85 -6.57
C ASP A 278 3.86 -13.88 -6.73
N PHE A 279 3.37 -13.48 -7.90
CA PHE A 279 1.93 -13.46 -8.21
C PHE A 279 1.26 -14.84 -8.22
N SER A 280 2.02 -15.92 -8.06
CA SER A 280 1.44 -17.26 -7.93
C SER A 280 1.17 -17.69 -6.49
N SER A 281 1.80 -17.04 -5.50
CA SER A 281 1.78 -17.56 -4.13
C SER A 281 1.99 -16.54 -3.01
N GLY A 282 2.51 -15.35 -3.32
CA GLY A 282 2.90 -14.36 -2.33
C GLY A 282 2.43 -12.94 -2.63
N SER A 283 1.51 -12.75 -3.59
CA SER A 283 0.90 -11.44 -3.84
C SER A 283 -0.29 -11.15 -2.93
N GLU A 284 -0.89 -12.21 -2.37
CA GLU A 284 -2.13 -12.21 -1.57
C GLU A 284 -3.41 -12.06 -2.40
N GLU A 285 -3.35 -12.16 -3.74
CA GLU A 285 -4.54 -12.34 -4.58
C GLU A 285 -5.30 -13.62 -4.16
N ASP A 286 -6.64 -13.59 -4.15
CA ASP A 286 -7.40 -14.80 -3.82
C ASP A 286 -7.17 -15.93 -4.87
N PRO A 287 -7.08 -17.21 -4.47
CA PRO A 287 -7.23 -17.79 -3.13
C PRO A 287 -5.91 -17.95 -2.36
N GLN A 288 -4.88 -17.13 -2.59
CA GLN A 288 -3.59 -17.30 -1.94
C GLN A 288 -3.68 -17.17 -0.41
N ASN A 289 -2.70 -17.77 0.28
CA ASN A 289 -2.59 -17.68 1.72
C ASN A 289 -1.93 -16.35 2.12
N ILE A 290 -2.62 -15.53 2.90
CA ILE A 290 -2.16 -14.19 3.28
C ILE A 290 -0.87 -14.21 4.12
N ALA A 291 -0.60 -15.30 4.84
CA ALA A 291 0.63 -15.42 5.62
C ALA A 291 1.87 -15.56 4.72
N MET A 292 1.71 -16.08 3.50
CA MET A 292 2.80 -16.16 2.52
C MET A 292 3.16 -14.80 1.96
N GLY A 293 2.16 -13.97 1.62
CA GLY A 293 2.41 -12.60 1.18
C GLY A 293 2.95 -11.71 2.30
N GLN A 294 2.41 -11.82 3.51
CA GLN A 294 2.96 -11.16 4.69
C GLN A 294 4.41 -11.56 4.94
N SER A 295 4.75 -12.84 4.76
CA SER A 295 6.13 -13.31 4.85
C SER A 295 7.01 -12.64 3.80
N PHE A 296 6.57 -12.57 2.54
CA PHE A 296 7.32 -11.89 1.47
C PHE A 296 7.52 -10.39 1.77
N ALA A 297 6.44 -9.67 2.11
CA ALA A 297 6.51 -8.27 2.48
C ALA A 297 7.45 -8.04 3.68
N SER A 298 7.43 -8.94 4.67
CA SER A 298 8.36 -8.87 5.81
C SER A 298 9.82 -9.02 5.40
N GLN A 299 10.13 -9.86 4.41
CA GLN A 299 11.48 -10.04 3.90
C GLN A 299 11.95 -8.79 3.16
N VAL A 300 11.11 -8.21 2.30
CA VAL A 300 11.42 -6.99 1.54
C VAL A 300 11.70 -5.82 2.49
N VAL A 301 10.79 -5.57 3.44
CA VAL A 301 10.95 -4.47 4.40
C VAL A 301 12.14 -4.69 5.31
N SER A 302 12.36 -5.91 5.79
CA SER A 302 13.53 -6.24 6.62
C SER A 302 14.84 -6.04 5.88
N ALA A 303 14.91 -6.45 4.61
CA ALA A 303 16.11 -6.27 3.79
C ALA A 303 16.47 -4.80 3.61
N VAL A 304 15.46 -3.94 3.40
CA VAL A 304 15.67 -2.49 3.31
C VAL A 304 16.10 -1.91 4.65
N MET A 305 15.39 -2.22 5.75
CA MET A 305 15.68 -1.66 7.07
C MET A 305 17.03 -2.10 7.64
N GLN A 306 17.51 -3.28 7.28
CA GLN A 306 18.81 -3.81 7.70
C GLN A 306 19.96 -3.41 6.74
N GLY A 307 19.63 -2.95 5.54
CA GLY A 307 20.59 -2.55 4.53
C GLY A 307 21.31 -1.24 4.85
N PRO A 308 22.56 -1.04 4.35
CA PRO A 308 23.32 0.19 4.60
C PRO A 308 22.64 1.47 4.10
N ALA A 309 21.75 1.36 3.10
CA ALA A 309 21.03 2.48 2.51
C ALA A 309 19.81 2.94 3.34
N TRP A 310 19.38 2.19 4.36
CA TRP A 310 18.17 2.47 5.14
C TRP A 310 17.99 3.94 5.56
N PRO A 311 19.00 4.66 6.09
CA PRO A 311 18.83 6.04 6.55
C PRO A 311 18.39 7.03 5.46
N LYS A 312 18.46 6.62 4.19
CA LYS A 312 18.13 7.42 3.01
C LYS A 312 17.11 6.76 2.08
N THR A 313 16.39 5.76 2.57
CA THR A 313 15.38 5.04 1.77
C THR A 313 13.98 5.38 2.22
N LEU A 314 13.11 5.72 1.28
CA LEU A 314 11.66 5.71 1.47
C LEU A 314 11.09 4.41 0.90
N LEU A 315 10.54 3.56 1.76
CA LEU A 315 9.78 2.38 1.36
C LEU A 315 8.28 2.68 1.43
N ILE A 316 7.57 2.38 0.35
CA ILE A 316 6.12 2.50 0.22
C ILE A 316 5.57 1.09 0.07
N TRP A 317 4.80 0.65 1.06
CA TRP A 317 3.98 -0.56 0.99
C TRP A 317 2.54 -0.15 0.71
N THR A 318 1.96 -0.70 -0.35
CA THR A 318 0.61 -0.37 -0.83
C THR A 318 -0.02 -1.61 -1.46
N TYR A 319 -1.31 -1.51 -1.76
CA TYR A 319 -2.05 -2.46 -2.59
C TYR A 319 -2.42 -1.81 -3.92
N ASP A 320 -2.69 -2.63 -4.93
CA ASP A 320 -3.15 -2.22 -6.24
C ASP A 320 -4.66 -1.85 -6.24
N GLU A 321 -5.48 -2.65 -5.53
CA GLU A 321 -6.91 -2.45 -5.34
C GLU A 321 -7.44 -3.16 -4.05
N HIS A 322 -8.76 -3.25 -3.87
CA HIS A 322 -9.42 -3.64 -2.61
C HIS A 322 -9.90 -5.10 -2.51
N GLY A 323 -9.75 -5.89 -3.57
CA GLY A 323 -10.14 -7.29 -3.72
C GLY A 323 -11.63 -7.56 -3.76
N GLY A 324 -12.45 -6.51 -3.69
CA GLY A 324 -13.88 -6.67 -3.39
C GLY A 324 -14.19 -6.92 -1.92
N TYR A 325 -13.22 -6.75 -1.02
CA TYR A 325 -13.43 -6.69 0.42
C TYR A 325 -13.98 -5.32 0.84
N TYR A 326 -14.78 -5.31 1.91
CA TYR A 326 -15.49 -4.14 2.41
C TYR A 326 -14.54 -3.04 2.91
N ASP A 327 -14.94 -1.79 2.66
CA ASP A 327 -14.32 -0.52 3.12
C ASP A 327 -15.37 0.62 3.10
#